data_AF-A0A819XL10-F1
#
_entry.id   AF-A0A819XL10-F1
#
_cell.length_a   1.000
_cell.length_b   1.000
_cell.length_c   1.000
_cell.angle_alpha   90.00
_cell.angle_beta   90.00
_cell.angle_gamma   90.00
#
_symmetry.space_group_name_H-M   'P 1'
#
loop_
_entity.id
_entity.type
_entity.pdbx_description
1 polymer ?
#
loop_
_entity_poly.entity_id
_entity_poly.type
_entity_poly.pdbx_seq_one_letter_code
_entity_poly.pdbx_strand_id
1 'polypeptide(L)'
;SVTINLGAIRPWPEKNPKKMYTSFFEEYLTSGTPYIKGLYYPMNKRWKGIKKEEIIKLVRRAAQMIMNGFSIPVNPRDNLASDGQLFTEMCERDKDFCNLVTIRSGKNHFACTDVFAEDIIHEYKQWNIDGYMDGNKTIRCPLNRTLLRELRQKYGIYHYVDS
;
A
#
# COMPACT_ATOMS: atom_id res chain seq x y z
N SER A 1 -14.92 -3.05 -16.61
CA SER A 1 -15.27 -1.87 -15.77
C SER A 1 -14.00 -1.13 -15.37
N VAL A 2 -14.08 0.15 -14.99
CA VAL A 2 -12.94 0.92 -14.45
C VAL A 2 -13.34 1.47 -13.08
N THR A 3 -12.52 1.24 -12.06
CA THR A 3 -12.72 1.70 -10.69
C THR A 3 -11.70 2.76 -10.34
N ILE A 4 -12.13 3.86 -9.73
CA ILE A 4 -11.25 4.91 -9.20
C ILE A 4 -11.19 4.77 -7.68
N ASN A 5 -10.03 4.43 -7.13
CA ASN A 5 -9.79 4.39 -5.70
C ASN A 5 -9.08 5.68 -5.26
N LEU A 6 -9.80 6.51 -4.47
CA LEU A 6 -9.27 7.75 -3.92
C LEU A 6 -8.38 7.53 -2.71
N GLY A 7 -8.49 6.35 -2.08
CA GLY A 7 -7.88 5.97 -0.83
C GLY A 7 -8.33 6.84 0.35
N ALA A 8 -7.69 6.61 1.49
CA ALA A 8 -7.86 7.37 2.70
C ALA A 8 -6.49 7.85 3.21
N ILE A 9 -6.54 8.81 4.14
CA ILE A 9 -5.43 9.06 5.06
C ILE A 9 -5.77 8.24 6.29
N ARG A 10 -4.87 7.35 6.73
CA ARG A 10 -5.11 6.60 7.97
C ARG A 10 -4.90 7.55 9.14
N PRO A 11 -5.94 7.91 9.92
CA PRO A 11 -5.76 8.75 11.08
C PRO A 11 -5.30 7.86 12.25
N TRP A 12 -4.18 8.18 12.88
CA TRP A 12 -3.90 7.70 14.23
C TRP A 12 -3.47 8.88 15.11
N PRO A 13 -3.81 8.82 16.41
CA PRO A 13 -4.55 9.83 17.13
C PRO A 13 -3.79 11.16 17.18
N GLU A 14 -4.38 12.17 16.56
CA GLU A 14 -4.44 13.60 16.90
C GLU A 14 -3.19 14.41 17.31
N LYS A 15 -1.96 13.88 17.41
CA LYS A 15 -0.82 14.69 17.89
C LYS A 15 0.49 14.62 17.11
N ASN A 16 0.60 13.79 16.08
CA ASN A 16 1.82 13.78 15.26
C ASN A 16 1.55 13.60 13.76
N PRO A 17 1.48 14.70 12.99
CA PRO A 17 1.36 14.66 11.52
C PRO A 17 2.45 13.81 10.84
N LYS A 18 3.62 13.65 11.47
CA LYS A 18 4.73 12.82 10.95
C LYS A 18 4.42 11.32 10.90
N LYS A 19 3.32 10.87 11.53
CA LYS A 19 2.90 9.46 11.56
C LYS A 19 1.66 9.19 10.68
N MET A 20 1.17 10.20 9.96
CA MET A 20 0.08 10.00 9.00
C MET A 20 0.63 9.44 7.70
N TYR A 21 -0.08 8.47 7.15
CA TYR A 21 0.21 7.92 5.83
C TYR A 21 -1.08 7.62 5.08
N THR A 22 -0.92 7.42 3.78
CA THR A 22 -1.99 7.25 2.81
C THR A 22 -2.19 5.77 2.55
N SER A 23 -3.42 5.30 2.59
CA SER A 23 -3.78 3.90 2.34
C SER A 23 -4.86 3.81 1.28
N PHE A 24 -4.85 2.76 0.47
CA PHE A 24 -5.95 2.47 -0.45
C PHE A 24 -6.97 1.47 0.11
N PHE A 25 -6.70 0.82 1.27
CA PHE A 25 -7.47 -0.19 2.02
C PHE A 25 -7.94 -1.44 1.23
N GLU A 26 -8.22 -1.31 -0.07
CA GLU A 26 -8.89 -2.27 -0.94
C GLU A 26 -8.21 -2.37 -2.32
N GLU A 27 -6.91 -2.13 -2.42
CA GLU A 27 -6.18 -2.24 -3.69
C GLU A 27 -6.24 -3.66 -4.31
N TYR A 28 -6.49 -4.69 -3.49
CA TYR A 28 -6.63 -6.07 -3.93
C TYR A 28 -7.96 -6.37 -4.65
N LEU A 29 -9.01 -5.57 -4.46
CA LEU A 29 -10.30 -5.81 -5.11
C LEU A 29 -10.19 -5.71 -6.64
N THR A 30 -9.43 -4.73 -7.13
CA THR A 30 -9.15 -4.58 -8.56
C THR A 30 -8.10 -5.58 -9.03
N SER A 31 -7.07 -5.86 -8.23
CA SER A 31 -6.03 -6.85 -8.58
C SER A 31 -6.60 -8.27 -8.76
N GLY A 32 -7.53 -8.69 -7.90
CA GLY A 32 -8.19 -10.00 -7.97
C GLY A 32 -9.25 -10.14 -9.06
N THR A 33 -9.57 -9.06 -9.78
CA THR A 33 -10.66 -9.06 -10.76
C THR A 33 -10.14 -8.77 -12.18
N PRO A 34 -9.98 -9.79 -13.05
CA PRO A 34 -9.30 -9.65 -14.34
C PRO A 34 -10.03 -8.75 -15.35
N TYR A 35 -11.29 -8.41 -15.12
CA TYR A 35 -12.13 -7.57 -16.00
C TYR A 35 -12.39 -6.15 -15.45
N ILE A 36 -11.75 -5.79 -14.33
CA ILE A 36 -11.83 -4.45 -13.74
C ILE A 36 -10.45 -3.79 -13.79
N LYS A 37 -10.35 -2.57 -14.32
CA LYS A 37 -9.14 -1.76 -14.24
C LYS A 37 -9.20 -0.83 -13.03
N GLY A 38 -8.18 -0.85 -12.17
CA GLY A 38 -7.99 0.11 -11.10
C GLY A 38 -7.27 1.37 -11.57
N LEU A 39 -7.76 2.52 -11.12
CA LEU A 39 -7.09 3.82 -11.18
C LEU A 39 -6.98 4.38 -9.77
N TYR A 40 -5.82 4.91 -9.42
CA TYR A 40 -5.50 5.30 -8.05
C TYR A 40 -5.17 6.79 -7.96
N TYR A 41 -5.75 7.47 -6.97
CA TYR A 41 -5.39 8.85 -6.69
C TYR A 41 -3.92 8.95 -6.25
N PRO A 42 -3.14 9.94 -6.73
CA PRO A 42 -1.71 10.03 -6.43
C PRO A 42 -1.43 10.01 -4.92
N MET A 43 -0.77 8.94 -4.48
CA MET A 43 -0.59 8.62 -3.07
C MET A 43 0.08 9.78 -2.30
N ASN A 44 1.23 10.26 -2.78
CA ASN A 44 1.97 11.35 -2.14
C ASN A 44 1.28 12.72 -2.17
N LYS A 45 0.18 12.88 -2.92
CA LYS A 45 -0.58 14.14 -2.96
C LYS A 45 -1.76 14.14 -1.99
N ARG A 46 -2.19 12.98 -1.50
CA ARG A 46 -3.44 12.84 -0.74
C ARG A 46 -3.41 13.58 0.59
N TRP A 47 -2.27 13.62 1.27
CA TRP A 47 -2.13 14.33 2.54
C TRP A 47 -2.41 15.85 2.43
N LYS A 48 -2.26 16.44 1.24
CA LYS A 48 -2.59 17.85 0.94
C LYS A 48 -4.09 18.09 0.72
N GLY A 49 -4.91 17.08 1.00
CA GLY A 49 -6.32 17.01 0.61
C GLY A 49 -6.50 16.54 -0.83
N ILE A 50 -7.68 15.99 -1.10
CA ILE A 50 -8.08 15.58 -2.45
C ILE A 50 -8.31 16.81 -3.31
N LYS A 51 -7.64 16.89 -4.46
CA LYS A 51 -7.74 18.00 -5.41
C LYS A 51 -8.71 17.65 -6.53
N LYS A 52 -9.65 18.55 -6.80
CA LYS A 52 -10.68 18.39 -7.83
C LYS A 52 -10.06 18.11 -9.20
N GLU A 53 -8.97 18.79 -9.54
CA GLU A 53 -8.29 18.67 -10.83
C GLU A 53 -7.71 17.27 -11.03
N GLU A 54 -7.16 16.66 -9.99
CA GLU A 54 -6.63 15.30 -10.03
C GLU A 54 -7.76 14.26 -10.17
N ILE A 55 -8.90 14.47 -9.49
CA ILE A 55 -10.09 13.62 -9.70
C ILE A 55 -10.58 13.72 -11.15
N ILE A 56 -10.71 14.93 -11.69
CA ILE A 56 -11.17 15.14 -13.08
C ILE A 56 -10.25 14.42 -14.07
N LYS A 57 -8.93 14.43 -13.86
CA LYS A 57 -7.98 13.68 -14.69
C LYS A 57 -8.24 12.17 -14.63
N LEU A 58 -8.49 11.61 -13.44
CA LEU A 58 -8.81 10.19 -13.27
C LEU A 58 -10.13 9.82 -13.96
N VAL A 59 -11.16 10.65 -13.80
CA VAL A 59 -12.47 10.44 -14.44
C VAL A 59 -12.35 10.48 -15.97
N ARG A 60 -11.62 11.47 -16.52
CA ARG A 60 -11.36 11.54 -17.97
C ARG A 60 -10.60 10.33 -18.48
N ARG A 61 -9.58 9.88 -17.75
CA ARG A 61 -8.82 8.67 -18.08
C ARG A 61 -9.72 7.43 -18.05
N ALA A 62 -10.58 7.29 -17.03
CA ALA A 62 -11.53 6.18 -16.95
C ALA A 62 -12.50 6.17 -18.14
N ALA A 63 -13.08 7.32 -18.48
CA ALA A 63 -13.97 7.45 -19.63
C ALA A 63 -13.27 7.07 -20.95
N GLN A 64 -12.03 7.54 -21.16
CA GLN A 64 -11.24 7.18 -22.34
C GLN A 64 -10.98 5.66 -22.41
N MET A 65 -10.64 5.01 -21.29
CA MET A 65 -10.43 3.56 -21.26
C MET A 65 -11.71 2.78 -21.52
N ILE A 66 -12.87 3.30 -21.08
CA ILE A 66 -14.16 2.67 -21.39
C ILE A 66 -14.50 2.81 -22.87
N MET A 67 -14.31 4.01 -23.46
CA MET A 67 -14.64 4.26 -24.87
C MET A 67 -13.71 3.52 -25.84
N ASN A 68 -12.41 3.50 -25.54
CA ASN A 68 -11.39 2.90 -26.42
C ASN A 68 -11.20 1.40 -26.16
N GLY A 69 -11.76 0.89 -25.06
CA GLY A 69 -11.40 -0.41 -24.51
C GLY A 69 -10.05 -0.41 -23.79
N PHE A 70 -9.80 -1.49 -23.05
CA PHE A 70 -8.52 -1.79 -22.42
C PHE A 70 -8.31 -3.31 -22.44
N SER A 71 -7.05 -3.75 -22.36
CA SER A 71 -6.71 -5.18 -22.42
C SER A 71 -7.32 -5.95 -21.25
N ILE A 72 -7.96 -7.08 -21.57
CA ILE A 72 -8.51 -8.06 -20.63
C ILE A 72 -7.89 -9.43 -20.99
N PRO A 73 -7.43 -10.24 -20.03
CA PRO A 73 -7.42 -9.95 -18.59
C PRO A 73 -6.44 -8.83 -18.22
N VAL A 74 -6.83 -7.99 -17.28
CA VAL A 74 -5.91 -7.01 -16.69
C VAL A 74 -4.90 -7.79 -15.86
N ASN A 75 -3.60 -7.58 -16.11
CA ASN A 75 -2.55 -8.17 -15.30
C ASN A 75 -2.69 -7.69 -13.84
N PRO A 76 -2.84 -8.60 -12.85
CA PRO A 76 -2.99 -8.23 -11.44
C PRO A 76 -1.88 -7.29 -10.94
N ARG A 77 -0.62 -7.52 -11.34
CA ARG A 77 0.53 -6.69 -10.94
C ARG A 77 0.43 -5.26 -11.44
N ASP A 78 -0.06 -5.09 -12.66
CA ASP A 78 -0.26 -3.76 -13.28
C ASP A 78 -1.55 -3.09 -12.82
N ASN A 79 -2.34 -3.78 -11.99
CA ASN A 79 -3.62 -3.32 -11.48
C ASN A 79 -3.61 -3.02 -9.98
N LEU A 80 -2.48 -3.21 -9.31
CA LEU A 80 -2.23 -2.77 -7.93
C LEU A 80 -1.87 -1.28 -7.89
N ALA A 81 -2.07 -0.65 -6.73
CA ALA A 81 -1.48 0.65 -6.48
C ALA A 81 0.03 0.52 -6.23
N SER A 82 0.74 1.66 -6.17
CA SER A 82 2.19 1.69 -6.00
C SER A 82 2.65 0.95 -4.74
N ASP A 83 1.87 1.02 -3.66
CA ASP A 83 2.08 0.29 -2.43
C ASP A 83 1.92 -1.22 -2.63
N GLY A 84 0.82 -1.72 -3.19
CA GLY A 84 0.66 -3.14 -3.48
C GLY A 84 1.72 -3.70 -4.44
N GLN A 85 2.14 -2.92 -5.43
CA GLN A 85 3.24 -3.28 -6.34
C GLN A 85 4.56 -3.45 -5.57
N LEU A 86 4.87 -2.50 -4.68
CA LEU A 86 6.04 -2.58 -3.81
C LEU A 86 5.98 -3.83 -2.92
N PHE A 87 4.85 -4.07 -2.26
CA PHE A 87 4.69 -5.23 -1.37
C PHE A 87 4.92 -6.55 -2.11
N THR A 88 4.34 -6.66 -3.31
CA THR A 88 4.49 -7.86 -4.16
C THR A 88 5.95 -8.07 -4.55
N GLU A 89 6.65 -7.03 -5.01
CA GLU A 89 8.07 -7.14 -5.37
C GLU A 89 8.96 -7.44 -4.15
N MET A 90 8.61 -6.93 -2.97
CA MET A 90 9.30 -7.27 -1.74
C MET A 90 9.15 -8.76 -1.40
N CYS A 91 7.94 -9.33 -1.52
CA CYS A 91 7.68 -10.77 -1.36
C CYS A 91 8.48 -11.62 -2.38
N GLU A 92 8.61 -11.13 -3.61
CA GLU A 92 9.37 -11.82 -4.66
C GLU A 92 10.86 -11.91 -4.34
N ARG A 93 11.44 -10.80 -3.85
CA ARG A 93 12.89 -10.64 -3.59
C ARG A 93 13.32 -11.12 -2.20
N ASP A 94 12.44 -11.11 -1.22
CA ASP A 94 12.70 -11.53 0.17
C ASP A 94 11.74 -12.67 0.56
N LYS A 95 12.22 -13.91 0.40
CA LYS A 95 11.41 -15.11 0.67
C LYS A 95 11.07 -15.27 2.14
N ASP A 96 11.94 -14.81 3.04
CA ASP A 96 11.68 -14.88 4.49
C ASP A 96 10.58 -13.91 4.88
N PHE A 97 10.63 -12.68 4.36
CA PHE A 97 9.52 -11.73 4.49
C PHE A 97 8.23 -12.29 3.88
N CYS A 98 8.30 -12.87 2.69
CA CYS A 98 7.13 -13.44 2.02
C CYS A 98 6.48 -14.56 2.84
N ASN A 99 7.28 -15.47 3.38
CA ASN A 99 6.83 -16.53 4.27
C ASN A 99 6.25 -15.96 5.58
N LEU A 100 6.87 -14.93 6.15
CA LEU A 100 6.41 -14.28 7.38
C LEU A 100 4.98 -13.73 7.25
N VAL A 101 4.67 -13.08 6.12
CA VAL A 101 3.38 -12.41 5.91
C VAL A 101 2.30 -13.31 5.30
N THR A 102 2.66 -14.46 4.74
CA THR A 102 1.69 -15.37 4.07
C THR A 102 1.43 -16.67 4.83
N ILE A 103 2.36 -17.13 5.68
CA ILE A 103 2.24 -18.42 6.35
C ILE A 103 1.91 -18.24 7.83
N ARG A 104 0.71 -18.69 8.23
CA ARG A 104 0.34 -18.81 9.64
C ARG A 104 1.05 -20.04 10.24
N SER A 105 1.99 -19.79 11.14
CA SER A 105 2.68 -20.84 11.89
C SER A 105 2.76 -20.46 13.37
N GLY A 106 2.82 -21.46 14.25
CA GLY A 106 3.03 -21.22 15.69
C GLY A 106 4.39 -20.60 16.03
N LYS A 107 5.30 -20.46 15.06
CA LYS A 107 6.62 -19.83 15.22
C LYS A 107 6.57 -18.32 15.03
N ASN A 108 5.56 -17.80 14.33
CA ASN A 108 5.42 -16.38 14.02
C ASN A 108 4.36 -15.74 14.92
N HIS A 109 4.62 -14.52 15.37
CA HIS A 109 3.61 -13.76 16.11
C HIS A 109 2.44 -13.43 15.18
N PHE A 110 1.19 -13.58 15.65
CA PHE A 110 -0.01 -13.35 14.83
C PHE A 110 -0.03 -11.95 14.20
N ALA A 111 0.46 -10.93 14.92
CA ALA A 111 0.59 -9.55 14.42
C ALA A 111 1.46 -9.41 13.14
N CYS A 112 2.35 -10.37 12.85
CA CYS A 112 3.14 -10.36 11.61
C CYS A 112 2.40 -11.00 10.42
N THR A 113 1.27 -11.66 10.68
CA THR A 113 0.40 -12.29 9.68
C THR A 113 -0.93 -11.55 9.48
N ASP A 114 -1.28 -10.63 10.37
CA ASP A 114 -2.38 -9.67 10.22
C ASP A 114 -1.86 -8.42 9.51
N VAL A 115 -1.92 -8.45 8.17
CA VAL A 115 -1.17 -7.54 7.31
C VAL A 115 -2.06 -6.69 6.42
N PHE A 116 -1.80 -5.38 6.48
CA PHE A 116 -2.14 -4.42 5.45
C PHE A 116 -0.84 -3.98 4.77
N ALA A 117 -0.79 -3.99 3.43
CA ALA A 117 0.44 -3.67 2.69
C ALA A 117 0.98 -2.29 3.06
N GLU A 118 0.07 -1.31 3.21
CA GLU A 118 0.40 0.05 3.65
C GLU A 118 1.07 0.10 5.03
N ASP A 119 0.74 -0.81 5.96
CA ASP A 119 1.30 -0.81 7.31
C ASP A 119 2.77 -1.23 7.28
N ILE A 120 3.13 -2.15 6.38
CA ILE A 120 4.51 -2.56 6.14
C ILE A 120 5.27 -1.45 5.41
N ILE A 121 4.65 -0.94 4.35
CA ILE A 121 5.25 0.07 3.46
C ILE A 121 5.44 1.39 4.16
N HIS A 122 4.69 1.68 5.22
CA HIS A 122 4.90 2.85 6.05
C HIS A 122 5.55 2.53 7.41
N GLU A 123 6.04 1.29 7.62
CA GLU A 123 6.68 0.86 8.87
C GLU A 123 5.84 1.19 10.12
N TYR A 124 4.54 0.94 10.02
CA TYR A 124 3.56 1.19 11.07
C TYR A 124 3.52 0.06 12.10
N LYS A 125 3.34 0.43 13.37
CA LYS A 125 3.26 -0.48 14.53
C LYS A 125 4.36 -1.55 14.54
N GLN A 126 4.02 -2.83 14.37
CA GLN A 126 4.93 -3.97 14.47
C GLN A 126 6.03 -3.95 13.41
N TRP A 127 5.84 -3.20 12.33
CA TRP A 127 6.80 -3.01 11.24
C TRP A 127 7.82 -1.91 11.52
N ASN A 128 7.57 -1.07 12.54
CA ASN A 128 8.51 -0.05 12.99
C ASN A 128 9.76 -0.68 13.61
N ILE A 129 10.90 0.01 13.56
CA ILE A 129 12.15 -0.43 14.21
C ILE A 129 11.97 -0.60 15.73
N ASP A 130 11.15 0.27 16.34
CA ASP A 130 10.87 0.24 17.77
C ASP A 130 9.76 -0.77 18.12
N GLY A 131 8.99 -1.22 17.12
CA GLY A 131 7.77 -2.00 17.29
C GLY A 131 6.61 -1.21 17.87
N TYR A 132 5.61 -1.92 18.38
CA TYR A 132 4.54 -1.31 19.20
C TYR A 132 4.39 -2.05 20.52
N MET A 133 3.90 -1.35 21.54
CA MET A 133 3.60 -1.92 22.85
C MET A 133 2.19 -2.52 22.86
N ASP A 134 2.10 -3.80 23.21
CA ASP A 134 0.86 -4.52 23.45
C ASP A 134 0.86 -5.05 24.89
N GLY A 135 0.19 -4.33 25.79
CA GLY A 135 0.34 -4.50 27.22
C GLY A 135 1.80 -4.29 27.67
N ASN A 136 2.41 -5.32 28.26
CA ASN A 136 3.80 -5.30 28.74
C ASN A 136 4.80 -5.88 27.74
N LYS A 137 4.40 -6.17 26.50
CA LYS A 137 5.27 -6.76 25.47
C LYS A 137 5.46 -5.81 24.30
N THR A 138 6.70 -5.68 23.85
CA THR A 138 7.01 -5.01 22.58
C THR A 138 6.90 -6.01 21.44
N ILE A 139 5.99 -5.77 20.51
CA ILE A 139 5.79 -6.62 19.33
C ILE A 139 6.55 -6.01 18.15
N ARG A 140 7.41 -6.83 17.53
CA ARG A 140 8.25 -6.48 16.37
C ARG A 140 8.22 -7.60 15.35
N CYS A 141 8.08 -7.23 14.08
CA CYS A 141 8.15 -8.14 12.95
C CYS A 141 9.48 -7.92 12.19
N PRO A 142 10.16 -9.01 11.79
CA PRO A 142 11.32 -8.92 10.91
C PRO A 142 10.97 -8.20 9.59
N LEU A 143 11.82 -7.26 9.18
CA LEU A 143 11.62 -6.49 7.96
C LEU A 143 12.97 -6.07 7.36
N ASN A 144 13.19 -6.40 6.09
CA ASN A 144 14.36 -5.94 5.34
C ASN A 144 14.21 -4.48 4.94
N ARG A 145 14.64 -3.59 5.83
CA ARG A 145 14.50 -2.13 5.66
C ARG A 145 15.36 -1.57 4.54
N THR A 146 16.48 -2.21 4.21
CA THR A 146 17.32 -1.80 3.08
C THR A 146 16.55 -2.00 1.77
N LEU A 147 15.99 -3.20 1.57
CA LEU A 147 15.15 -3.50 0.41
C LEU A 147 13.90 -2.60 0.37
N LEU A 148 13.23 -2.39 1.50
CA LEU A 148 12.06 -1.52 1.56
C LEU A 148 12.38 -0.08 1.11
N ARG A 149 13.51 0.49 1.56
CA ARG A 149 13.95 1.83 1.16
C ARG A 149 14.23 1.90 -0.35
N GLU A 150 14.91 0.89 -0.90
CA GLU A 150 15.18 0.78 -2.33
C GLU A 150 13.87 0.77 -3.14
N LEU A 151 12.91 -0.07 -2.75
CA LEU A 151 11.65 -0.18 -3.46
C LEU A 151 10.77 1.05 -3.29
N ARG A 152 10.78 1.70 -2.12
CA ARG A 152 10.08 3.00 -1.93
C ARG A 152 10.57 4.05 -2.92
N GLN A 153 11.89 4.14 -3.13
CA GLN A 153 12.45 5.05 -4.15
C GLN A 153 11.97 4.66 -5.56
N LYS A 154 12.02 3.37 -5.91
CA LYS A 154 11.56 2.86 -7.22
C LYS A 154 10.10 3.22 -7.51
N TYR A 155 9.22 3.03 -6.53
CA TYR A 155 7.78 3.30 -6.67
C TYR A 155 7.38 4.73 -6.31
N GLY A 156 8.36 5.59 -5.99
CA GLY A 156 8.16 6.98 -5.62
C GLY A 156 7.25 7.14 -4.40
N ILE A 157 7.43 6.32 -3.36
CA ILE A 157 6.66 6.37 -2.11
C ILE A 157 7.46 7.12 -1.06
N TYR A 158 6.94 8.24 -0.57
CA TYR A 158 7.63 9.11 0.38
C TYR A 158 6.87 9.21 1.70
N HIS A 159 7.60 9.33 2.80
CA HIS A 159 7.01 9.71 4.08
C HIS A 159 6.78 11.22 4.10
N TYR A 160 5.77 11.66 4.85
CA TYR A 160 5.47 13.09 5.06
C TYR A 160 6.67 13.89 5.58
N VAL A 161 7.63 13.23 6.22
CA VAL A 161 8.83 13.86 6.82
C VAL A 161 9.95 14.11 5.82
N ASP A 162 9.84 13.60 4.59
CA ASP A 162 10.87 13.69 3.54
C ASP A 162 10.56 14.75 2.46
N SER A 163 9.48 15.52 2.61
CA SER A 163 9.02 16.56 1.68
C SER A 163 8.84 17.93 2.35
#